data_AF-A0A813IQT9-F1
#
_entry.id   AF-A0A813IQT9-F1
#
_cell.length_a   1.000
_cell.length_b   1.000
_cell.length_c   1.000
_cell.angle_alpha   90.00
_cell.angle_beta   90.00
_cell.angle_gamma   90.00
#
_symmetry.space_group_name_H-M   'P 1'
#
loop_
_entity.id
_entity.type
_entity.pdbx_description
1 polymer ?
#
loop_
_entity_poly.entity_id
_entity_poly.type
_entity_poly.pdbx_seq_one_letter_code
_entity_poly.pdbx_strand_id
1 'polypeptide(L)'
;VETLADLPGAGENLHDHLQVRMSFKLNKEADTLNTRAGSLLGQAKIAAEYVLKRTGPMSMAPSQLGLFAKSSPKVETPDLQWHVQPLSLDSWEKPLHPWPGLTASVCALRPTSR
;
A
#
# COMPACT_ATOMS: atom_id res chain seq x y z
N VAL A 1 -2.25 -1.00 -38.15
CA VAL A 1 -0.81 -1.32 -38.08
C VAL A 1 -0.54 -2.42 -39.09
N GLU A 2 0.59 -2.39 -39.81
CA GLU A 2 0.98 -3.50 -40.71
C GLU A 2 1.30 -4.75 -39.89
N THR A 3 0.69 -5.88 -40.24
CA THR A 3 0.84 -7.14 -39.48
C THR A 3 2.15 -7.81 -39.84
N LEU A 4 3.10 -7.84 -38.89
CA LEU A 4 4.36 -8.55 -39.04
C LEU A 4 4.27 -10.04 -38.67
N ALA A 5 3.39 -10.39 -37.73
CA ALA A 5 3.15 -11.76 -37.28
C ALA A 5 1.72 -11.90 -36.73
N ASP A 6 1.08 -13.05 -37.00
CA ASP A 6 -0.24 -13.39 -36.46
C ASP A 6 -0.08 -14.16 -35.13
N LEU A 7 -0.24 -13.43 -34.02
CA LEU A 7 -0.11 -13.95 -32.66
C LEU A 7 -1.39 -13.65 -31.88
N PRO A 8 -2.44 -14.48 -31.99
CA PRO A 8 -3.75 -14.19 -31.38
C PRO A 8 -3.72 -14.16 -29.84
N GLY A 9 -2.68 -14.70 -29.20
CA GLY A 9 -2.48 -14.60 -27.75
C GLY A 9 -1.75 -13.33 -27.29
N ALA A 10 -1.30 -12.47 -28.21
CA ALA A 10 -0.57 -11.26 -27.85
C ALA A 10 -1.51 -10.25 -27.18
N GLY A 11 -1.32 -10.03 -25.88
CA GLY A 11 -2.19 -9.18 -25.05
C GLY A 11 -3.30 -9.93 -24.32
N GLU A 12 -3.47 -11.23 -24.59
CA GLU A 12 -4.43 -12.09 -23.90
C GLU A 12 -3.89 -12.58 -22.55
N ASN A 13 -4.80 -13.10 -21.71
CA ASN A 13 -4.48 -13.72 -20.42
C ASN A 13 -3.72 -12.77 -19.45
N LEU A 14 -4.16 -11.51 -19.38
CA LEU A 14 -3.64 -10.54 -18.41
C LEU A 14 -4.08 -10.93 -16.99
N HIS A 15 -3.12 -11.07 -16.08
CA HIS A 15 -3.40 -11.26 -14.66
C HIS A 15 -2.85 -10.09 -13.87
N ASP A 16 -3.60 -9.67 -12.85
CA ASP A 16 -3.14 -8.70 -11.87
C ASP A 16 -3.73 -9.02 -10.49
N HIS A 17 -3.17 -8.43 -9.45
CA HIS A 17 -3.64 -8.55 -8.09
C HIS A 17 -4.74 -7.54 -7.80
N LEU A 18 -5.99 -8.02 -7.69
CA LEU A 18 -7.07 -7.18 -7.17
C LEU A 18 -6.80 -6.89 -5.68
N GLN A 19 -6.58 -5.62 -5.36
CA GLN A 19 -6.29 -5.16 -4.01
C GLN A 19 -7.48 -4.41 -3.41
N VAL A 20 -7.92 -4.87 -2.24
CA VAL A 20 -8.93 -4.19 -1.42
C VAL A 20 -8.20 -3.38 -0.35
N ARG A 21 -8.54 -2.09 -0.25
CA ARG A 21 -7.93 -1.15 0.70
C ARG A 21 -8.93 -0.83 1.81
N MET A 22 -8.48 -0.97 3.06
CA MET A 22 -9.27 -0.59 4.23
C MET A 22 -8.46 0.40 5.08
N SER A 23 -9.09 1.51 5.42
CA SER A 23 -8.50 2.56 6.25
C SER A 23 -9.15 2.56 7.63
N PHE A 24 -8.33 2.64 8.67
CA PHE A 24 -8.75 2.61 10.06
C PHE A 24 -8.28 3.88 10.76
N LYS A 25 -9.21 4.58 11.43
CA LYS A 25 -8.89 5.67 12.34
C LYS A 25 -8.38 5.09 13.66
N LEU A 26 -7.27 5.61 14.15
CA LEU A 26 -6.64 5.18 15.39
C LEU A 26 -6.92 6.17 16.53
N ASN A 27 -6.54 5.77 17.75
CA ASN A 27 -6.54 6.66 18.92
C ASN A 27 -5.62 7.86 18.70
N LYS A 28 -5.91 8.97 19.39
CA LYS A 28 -5.25 10.27 19.18
C LYS A 28 -3.74 10.23 19.44
N GLU A 29 -3.30 9.34 20.32
CA GLU A 29 -1.92 9.17 20.75
C GLU A 29 -1.08 8.35 19.76
N ALA A 30 -1.70 7.74 18.74
CA ALA A 30 -0.98 6.93 17.77
C ALA A 30 -0.05 7.78 16.90
N ASP A 31 1.23 7.39 16.83
CA ASP A 31 2.20 7.99 15.92
C ASP A 31 2.03 7.41 14.51
N THR A 32 1.69 8.27 13.57
CA THR A 32 1.39 7.89 12.18
C THR A 32 1.89 8.97 11.23
N LEU A 33 1.99 8.66 9.94
CA LEU A 33 2.38 9.69 8.97
C LEU A 33 1.32 10.80 8.85
N ASN A 34 0.04 10.51 9.13
CA ASN A 34 -1.01 11.52 9.19
C ASN A 34 -0.66 12.64 10.17
N THR A 35 -0.19 12.30 11.37
CA THR A 35 0.17 13.28 12.40
C THR A 35 1.56 13.86 12.19
N ARG A 36 2.54 13.06 11.73
CA ARG A 36 3.91 13.53 11.49
C ARG A 36 4.02 14.47 10.29
N ALA A 37 3.29 14.21 9.21
CA ALA A 37 3.35 15.00 7.97
C ALA A 37 2.18 16.00 7.84
N GLY A 38 1.24 16.03 8.79
CA GLY A 38 0.05 16.88 8.74
C GLY A 38 0.28 18.37 9.04
N SER A 39 1.53 18.81 9.29
CA SER A 39 1.88 20.22 9.51
C SER A 39 3.22 20.56 8.86
N LEU A 40 3.42 21.84 8.50
CA LEU A 40 4.68 22.32 7.91
C LEU A 40 5.89 22.07 8.82
N LEU A 41 5.73 22.26 10.13
CA LEU A 41 6.79 21.96 11.10
C LEU A 41 7.10 20.46 11.15
N GLY A 42 6.07 19.60 11.09
CA GLY A 42 6.24 18.15 11.03
C GLY A 42 6.98 17.71 9.75
N GLN A 43 6.59 18.26 8.60
CA GLN A 43 7.27 18.05 7.32
C GLN A 43 8.73 18.54 7.35
N ALA A 44 9.00 19.71 7.92
CA ALA A 44 10.36 20.23 8.08
C ALA A 44 11.22 19.32 8.98
N LYS A 45 10.65 18.76 10.06
CA LYS A 45 11.34 17.77 10.91
C LYS A 45 11.66 16.49 10.16
N ILE A 46 10.72 15.97 9.36
CA ILE A 46 10.95 14.81 8.48
C ILE A 46 12.07 15.09 7.48
N ALA A 47 12.05 16.28 6.86
CA ALA A 47 13.07 16.70 5.90
C ALA A 47 14.46 16.79 6.56
N ALA A 48 14.54 17.43 7.72
CA ALA A 48 15.78 17.56 8.48
C ALA A 48 16.32 16.20 8.93
N GLU A 49 15.45 15.28 9.42
CA GLU A 49 15.84 13.93 9.82
C GLU A 49 16.53 13.19 8.67
N TYR A 50 15.93 13.23 7.48
CA TYR A 50 16.51 12.58 6.31
C TYR A 50 17.81 13.24 5.84
N VAL A 51 17.88 14.57 5.77
CA VAL A 51 19.09 15.26 5.32
C VAL A 51 20.27 14.98 6.25
N LEU A 52 20.04 14.98 7.56
CA LEU A 52 21.08 14.83 8.58
C LEU A 52 21.46 13.38 8.85
N LYS A 53 20.48 12.47 8.85
CA LYS A 53 20.67 11.07 9.31
C LYS A 53 20.40 10.03 8.23
N ARG A 54 19.77 10.42 7.11
CA ARG A 54 19.28 9.50 6.06
C ARG A 54 18.31 8.46 6.63
N THR A 55 17.56 8.83 7.66
CA THR A 55 16.52 8.02 8.30
C THR A 55 15.15 8.69 8.22
N GLY A 56 14.13 7.98 8.68
CA GLY A 56 12.78 8.53 8.87
C GLY A 56 11.86 8.33 7.66
N PRO A 57 10.73 9.04 7.62
CA PRO A 57 9.68 8.79 6.64
C PRO A 57 10.08 8.90 5.16
N MET A 58 11.09 9.69 4.81
CA MET A 58 11.53 9.80 3.41
C MET A 58 12.44 8.65 2.96
N SER A 59 12.93 7.83 3.88
CA SER A 59 13.69 6.61 3.58
C SER A 59 12.89 5.33 3.85
N MET A 60 11.62 5.44 4.23
CA MET A 60 10.80 4.30 4.62
C MET A 60 10.08 3.67 3.42
N ALA A 61 9.88 2.35 3.44
CA ALA A 61 8.98 1.70 2.51
C ALA A 61 7.51 2.12 2.80
N PRO A 62 6.65 2.31 1.79
CA PRO A 62 5.25 2.68 2.01
C PRO A 62 4.50 1.69 2.92
N SER A 63 4.79 0.40 2.78
CA SER A 63 4.26 -0.65 3.65
C SER A 63 5.34 -1.08 4.63
N GLN A 64 5.01 -1.02 5.92
CA GLN A 64 5.93 -1.34 7.02
C GLN A 64 5.71 -2.74 7.58
N LEU A 65 4.55 -3.34 7.30
CA LEU A 65 4.26 -4.73 7.65
C LEU A 65 3.61 -5.44 6.47
N GLY A 66 4.04 -6.69 6.27
CA GLY A 66 3.48 -7.62 5.30
C GLY A 66 3.12 -8.95 5.94
N LEU A 67 2.05 -9.58 5.45
CA LEU A 67 1.62 -10.90 5.93
C LEU A 67 1.10 -11.73 4.75
N PHE A 68 1.45 -13.01 4.72
CA PHE A 68 0.86 -13.99 3.83
C PHE A 68 -0.07 -14.91 4.62
N ALA A 69 -1.28 -15.10 4.13
CA ALA A 69 -2.29 -15.91 4.79
C ALA A 69 -3.04 -16.80 3.80
N LYS A 70 -3.59 -17.89 4.33
CA LYS A 70 -4.55 -18.74 3.63
C LYS A 70 -5.96 -18.19 3.87
N SER A 71 -6.74 -18.04 2.81
CA SER A 71 -8.16 -17.65 2.88
C SER A 71 -9.02 -18.72 3.53
N SER A 72 -8.63 -19.99 3.45
CA SER A 72 -9.32 -21.12 4.07
C SER A 72 -8.37 -22.31 4.30
N PRO A 73 -8.76 -23.31 5.12
CA PRO A 73 -8.00 -24.55 5.27
C PRO A 73 -7.87 -25.38 3.98
N LYS A 74 -8.70 -25.11 2.97
CA LYS A 74 -8.74 -25.86 1.70
C LYS A 74 -7.60 -25.48 0.75
N VAL A 75 -6.92 -24.35 0.97
CA VAL A 75 -5.81 -23.94 0.12
C VAL A 75 -4.47 -24.46 0.66
N GLU A 76 -3.66 -25.03 -0.23
CA GLU A 76 -2.38 -25.65 0.13
C GLU A 76 -1.33 -24.62 0.55
N THR A 77 -1.33 -23.45 -0.09
CA THR A 77 -0.40 -22.34 0.15
C THR A 77 -1.16 -21.02 0.30
N PRO A 78 -0.55 -19.99 0.94
CA PRO A 78 -1.14 -18.67 1.06
C PRO A 78 -1.61 -18.10 -0.28
N ASP A 79 -2.84 -17.59 -0.31
CA ASP A 79 -3.48 -16.92 -1.44
C ASP A 79 -3.86 -15.46 -1.15
N LEU A 80 -3.58 -14.98 0.06
CA LEU A 80 -3.78 -13.60 0.46
C LEU A 80 -2.45 -12.98 0.87
N GLN A 81 -2.21 -11.77 0.39
CA GLN A 81 -1.10 -10.94 0.87
C GLN A 81 -1.65 -9.64 1.43
N TRP A 82 -1.19 -9.30 2.63
CA TRP A 82 -1.51 -8.06 3.32
C TRP A 82 -0.34 -7.10 3.25
N HIS A 83 -0.66 -5.82 3.06
CA HIS A 83 0.26 -4.70 3.17
C HIS A 83 -0.34 -3.67 4.11
N VAL A 84 0.42 -3.31 5.15
CA VAL A 84 -0.01 -2.38 6.19
C VAL A 84 0.89 -1.14 6.17
N GLN A 85 0.24 0.01 6.10
CA GLN A 85 0.85 1.33 5.96
C GLN A 85 0.44 2.19 7.15
N PRO A 86 1.36 2.93 7.79
CA PRO A 86 1.08 3.79 8.95
C PRO A 86 0.47 5.14 8.53
N LEU A 87 -0.42 5.11 7.54
CA LEU A 87 -1.07 6.29 6.98
C LEU A 87 -2.49 5.96 6.52
N SER A 88 -3.34 6.98 6.37
CA SER A 88 -4.66 6.86 5.74
C SER A 88 -5.04 8.09 4.91
N LEU A 89 -5.72 7.84 3.79
CA LEU A 89 -6.29 8.79 2.84
C LEU A 89 -7.38 8.08 2.01
N ASP A 90 -8.28 8.84 1.38
CA ASP A 90 -9.34 8.29 0.53
C ASP A 90 -8.79 7.67 -0.76
N SER A 91 -7.83 8.35 -1.38
CA SER A 91 -7.14 7.92 -2.60
C SER A 91 -5.80 8.66 -2.71
N TRP A 92 -4.87 8.17 -3.54
CA TRP A 92 -3.49 8.67 -3.58
C TRP A 92 -3.34 10.12 -4.02
N GLU A 93 -4.33 10.65 -4.72
CA GLU A 93 -4.42 12.04 -5.14
C GLU A 93 -5.01 12.98 -4.06
N LYS A 94 -5.49 12.43 -2.95
CA LYS A 94 -6.07 13.19 -1.83
C LYS A 94 -5.06 13.38 -0.71
N PRO A 95 -5.20 14.44 0.12
CA PRO A 95 -4.34 14.61 1.28
C PRO A 95 -4.55 13.51 2.31
N LEU A 96 -3.57 13.33 3.20
CA LEU A 96 -3.73 12.49 4.39
C LEU A 96 -4.91 12.99 5.23
N HIS A 97 -5.66 12.05 5.82
CA HIS A 97 -6.68 12.41 6.81
C HIS A 97 -6.07 13.21 7.98
N PRO A 98 -6.83 14.14 8.60
CA PRO A 98 -6.33 14.98 9.70
C PRO A 98 -6.29 14.27 11.07
N TRP A 99 -6.41 12.95 11.11
CA TRP A 99 -6.34 12.12 12.31
C TRP A 99 -5.35 10.97 12.13
N PRO A 100 -4.81 10.41 13.23
CA PRO A 100 -3.98 9.21 13.14
C PRO A 100 -4.71 8.07 12.43
N GLY A 101 -4.06 7.45 11.46
CA GLY A 101 -4.69 6.38 10.70
C GLY A 101 -3.71 5.35 10.16
N LEU A 102 -4.29 4.20 9.84
CA LEU A 102 -3.62 3.03 9.29
C LEU A 102 -4.37 2.58 8.05
N THR A 103 -3.64 2.12 7.03
CA THR A 103 -4.24 1.43 5.90
C THR A 103 -3.78 -0.02 5.93
N ALA A 104 -4.72 -0.96 5.99
CA ALA A 104 -4.45 -2.37 5.77
C ALA A 104 -5.13 -2.77 4.46
N SER A 105 -4.32 -3.24 3.52
CA SER A 105 -4.79 -3.67 2.21
C SER A 105 -4.49 -5.13 2.01
N VAL A 106 -5.40 -5.84 1.36
CA VAL A 106 -5.27 -7.27 1.06
C VAL A 106 -5.45 -7.48 -0.43
N CYS A 107 -4.62 -8.33 -1.04
CA CYS A 107 -4.81 -8.76 -2.41
C CYS A 107 -4.91 -10.28 -2.54
N ALA A 108 -5.69 -10.71 -3.54
CA ALA A 108 -5.76 -12.10 -3.95
C ALA A 108 -4.58 -12.44 -4.86
N LEU A 109 -3.76 -13.41 -4.46
CA LEU A 109 -2.54 -13.81 -5.16
C LEU A 109 -2.81 -14.79 -6.32
N ARG A 110 -4.01 -15.38 -6.36
CA ARG A 110 -4.42 -16.37 -7.37
C ARG A 110 -5.76 -15.98 -8.00
N PRO A 111 -5.81 -14.87 -8.75
CA PRO A 111 -7.03 -14.43 -9.42
C PRO A 111 -7.46 -15.44 -10.50
N THR A 112 -8.76 -15.71 -10.58
CA THR A 112 -9.35 -16.55 -11.63
C THR A 112 -9.88 -15.73 -12.82
N SER A 113 -9.98 -14.41 -12.68
CA SER A 113 -10.33 -13.48 -13.76
C SER A 113 -9.22 -13.41 -14.81
N ARG A 114 -9.59 -13.16 -16.07
CA ARG A 114 -8.72 -12.99 -17.24
C ARG A 114 -9.20 -11.81 -18.07
#